data_AF-A0A2K3KZE2-F1
#
_entry.id   AF-A0A2K3KZE2-F1
#
_cell.length_a   1.000
_cell.length_b   1.000
_cell.length_c   1.000
_cell.angle_alpha   90.00
_cell.angle_beta   90.00
_cell.angle_gamma   90.00
#
_symmetry.space_group_name_H-M   'P 1'
#
loop_
_entity.id
_entity.type
_entity.pdbx_description
1 polymer ?
#
loop_
_entity_poly.entity_id
_entity_poly.type
_entity_poly.pdbx_seq_one_letter_code
_entity_poly.pdbx_strand_id
1 'polypeptide(L)'
;KWSCLKHDPLVYLQDLPNLAHLELLQVYDTDMLHFKCGKFNKLKVLGLDKFEGLNQVIVEKGAMPYLETLSIGRCGSLKKVPSGIENLTKLEVLEFFDMPDELMKTICQHGPGKDYWKVSHIPEVYSTYWRDGGWDVYALDSFRDCSPRSGIVRRSHERRNQWKV
;
A
#
# COMPACT_ATOMS: atom_id res chain seq x y z
N LYS A 1 -16.23 8.38 -14.43
CA LYS A 1 -15.62 9.23 -15.49
C LYS A 1 -14.13 9.26 -15.19
N TRP A 2 -13.32 8.69 -16.07
CA TRP A 2 -11.95 8.26 -15.79
C TRP A 2 -10.95 9.31 -16.24
N SER A 3 -9.95 9.60 -15.41
CA SER A 3 -8.82 10.46 -15.75
C SER A 3 -7.72 9.59 -16.33
N CYS A 4 -7.82 9.20 -17.61
CA CYS A 4 -6.70 8.61 -18.35
C CYS A 4 -5.62 9.68 -18.55
N LEU A 5 -4.82 9.93 -17.51
CA LEU A 5 -3.78 10.95 -17.55
C LEU A 5 -2.61 10.41 -18.38
N LYS A 6 -2.25 11.16 -19.43
CA LYS A 6 -1.12 10.83 -20.31
C LYS A 6 0.25 11.14 -19.69
N HIS A 7 0.25 11.82 -18.54
CA HIS A 7 1.46 12.30 -17.86
C HIS A 7 1.39 11.88 -16.40
N ASP A 8 2.56 11.68 -15.79
CA ASP A 8 2.69 11.31 -14.38
C ASP A 8 1.94 12.35 -13.50
N PRO A 9 0.84 11.96 -12.83
CA PRO A 9 0.04 12.85 -12.01
C PRO A 9 0.84 13.40 -10.83
N LEU A 10 1.86 12.67 -10.36
CA LEU A 10 2.66 13.06 -9.20
C LEU A 10 3.38 14.39 -9.46
N VAL A 11 3.77 14.68 -10.71
CA VAL A 11 4.47 15.92 -11.08
C VAL A 11 3.67 17.17 -10.70
N TYR A 12 2.34 17.11 -10.76
CA TYR A 12 1.47 18.24 -10.47
C TYR A 12 0.98 18.26 -9.02
N LEU A 13 0.95 17.10 -8.36
CA LEU A 13 0.41 16.94 -7.01
C LEU A 13 1.48 17.10 -5.91
N GLN A 14 2.74 16.80 -6.24
CA GLN A 14 3.84 16.68 -5.29
C GLN A 14 4.18 17.96 -4.51
N ASP A 15 3.85 19.13 -5.06
CA ASP A 15 4.17 20.45 -4.50
C ASP A 15 2.95 21.17 -3.93
N LEU A 16 1.79 20.51 -3.87
CA LEU A 16 0.57 21.09 -3.33
C LEU A 16 0.72 21.32 -1.81
N PRO A 17 0.63 22.57 -1.33
CA PRO A 17 1.05 22.94 0.01
C PRO A 17 0.13 22.41 1.12
N ASN A 18 -1.07 21.94 0.79
CA ASN A 18 -2.06 21.44 1.76
C ASN A 18 -2.59 20.05 1.39
N LEU A 19 -1.93 19.34 0.49
CA LEU A 19 -2.34 17.98 0.11
C LEU A 19 -2.03 17.03 1.27
N ALA A 20 -3.07 16.68 2.04
CA ALA A 20 -3.00 15.79 3.18
C ALA A 20 -3.48 14.37 2.87
N HIS A 21 -4.36 14.22 1.87
CA HIS A 21 -4.92 12.94 1.43
C HIS A 21 -4.82 12.87 -0.08
N LEU A 22 -4.20 11.80 -0.58
CA LEU A 22 -4.15 11.48 -1.99
C LEU A 22 -4.60 10.04 -2.23
N GLU A 23 -5.63 9.87 -3.06
CA GLU A 23 -6.09 8.58 -3.56
C GLU A 23 -5.87 8.53 -5.06
N LEU A 24 -5.12 7.53 -5.52
CA LEU A 24 -4.89 7.27 -6.93
C LEU A 24 -5.61 5.98 -7.30
N LEU A 25 -6.72 6.11 -8.03
CA LEU A 25 -7.51 5.01 -8.55
C LEU A 25 -7.41 4.94 -10.06
N GLN A 26 -6.89 3.84 -10.60
CA GLN A 26 -6.91 3.57 -12.05
C GLN A 26 -6.37 4.75 -12.89
N VAL A 27 -5.25 5.33 -12.45
CA VAL A 27 -4.86 6.69 -12.87
C VAL A 27 -4.14 6.71 -14.24
N TYR A 28 -3.33 5.67 -14.53
CA TYR A 28 -2.58 5.51 -15.80
C TYR A 28 -1.89 4.13 -15.87
N ASP A 29 -1.68 3.59 -17.08
CA ASP A 29 -0.84 2.40 -17.32
C ASP A 29 0.63 2.79 -17.09
N THR A 30 1.03 2.81 -15.83
CA THR A 30 2.43 2.90 -15.45
C THR A 30 2.92 1.59 -14.91
N ASP A 31 4.18 1.32 -15.18
CA ASP A 31 4.91 0.27 -14.51
C ASP A 31 5.50 0.76 -13.19
N MET A 32 5.79 2.07 -13.06
CA MET A 32 6.47 2.63 -11.89
C MET A 32 5.79 3.88 -11.31
N LEU A 33 5.76 3.96 -9.98
CA LEU A 33 5.50 5.20 -9.22
C LEU A 33 6.78 5.61 -8.47
N HIS A 34 7.14 6.89 -8.56
CA HIS A 34 8.35 7.40 -7.92
C HIS A 34 8.08 8.65 -7.07
N PHE A 35 8.15 8.48 -5.74
CA PHE A 35 8.03 9.54 -4.76
C PHE A 35 9.41 10.10 -4.40
N LYS A 36 9.66 11.34 -4.83
CA LYS A 36 10.98 12.00 -4.73
C LYS A 36 11.20 12.65 -3.37
N CYS A 37 12.47 12.84 -3.01
CA CYS A 37 12.89 13.54 -1.80
C CYS A 37 12.30 14.97 -1.76
N GLY A 38 11.83 15.39 -0.58
CA GLY A 38 11.30 16.74 -0.33
C GLY A 38 9.94 17.02 -0.96
N LYS A 39 9.25 15.99 -1.45
CA LYS A 39 7.92 16.07 -2.04
C LYS A 39 6.84 15.52 -1.12
N PHE A 40 5.60 15.97 -1.34
CA PHE A 40 4.42 15.55 -0.56
C PHE A 40 4.57 15.86 0.94
N ASN A 41 5.08 17.06 1.26
CA ASN A 41 5.50 17.45 2.61
C ASN A 41 4.36 17.59 3.65
N LYS A 42 3.09 17.44 3.25
CA LYS A 42 1.95 17.41 4.18
C LYS A 42 1.08 16.17 4.04
N LEU A 43 1.47 15.22 3.18
CA LEU A 43 0.67 14.04 2.89
C LEU A 43 0.68 13.11 4.09
N LYS A 44 -0.51 12.74 4.55
CA LYS A 44 -0.77 11.83 5.67
C LYS A 44 -1.37 10.51 5.22
N VAL A 45 -2.22 10.55 4.19
CA VAL A 45 -2.89 9.36 3.65
C VAL A 45 -2.58 9.23 2.17
N LEU A 46 -2.07 8.06 1.78
CA LEU A 46 -1.84 7.67 0.40
C LEU A 46 -2.53 6.34 0.12
N GLY A 47 -3.45 6.34 -0.83
CA GLY A 47 -4.03 5.13 -1.38
C GLY A 47 -3.69 4.94 -2.86
N LEU A 48 -3.30 3.73 -3.20
CA LEU A 48 -2.97 3.28 -4.56
C LEU A 48 -3.88 2.10 -4.88
N ASP A 49 -4.72 2.22 -5.90
CA ASP A 49 -5.72 1.19 -6.17
C ASP A 49 -5.94 0.95 -7.66
N LYS A 50 -6.08 -0.34 -8.02
CA LYS A 50 -6.34 -0.82 -9.38
C LYS A 50 -5.29 -0.39 -10.41
N PHE A 51 -4.02 -0.55 -10.08
CA PHE A 51 -2.92 -0.39 -11.03
C PHE A 51 -2.47 -1.77 -11.57
N GLU A 52 -3.06 -2.19 -12.69
CA GLU A 52 -2.76 -3.51 -13.28
C GLU A 52 -1.31 -3.61 -13.78
N GLY A 53 -0.75 -2.51 -14.32
CA GLY A 53 0.62 -2.45 -14.84
C GLY A 53 1.71 -2.17 -13.79
N LEU A 54 1.35 -1.68 -12.60
CA LEU A 54 2.31 -1.20 -11.60
C LEU A 54 3.14 -2.35 -11.05
N ASN A 55 4.43 -2.36 -11.38
CA ASN A 55 5.39 -3.36 -10.95
C ASN A 55 6.30 -2.84 -9.82
N GLN A 56 6.44 -1.52 -9.68
CA GLN A 56 7.39 -0.91 -8.76
C GLN A 56 6.87 0.41 -8.17
N VAL A 57 7.06 0.55 -6.85
CA VAL A 57 6.91 1.83 -6.15
C VAL A 57 8.24 2.16 -5.49
N ILE A 58 8.76 3.36 -5.74
CA ILE A 58 10.03 3.86 -5.19
C ILE A 58 9.74 5.04 -4.29
N VAL A 59 10.24 4.99 -3.06
CA VAL A 59 10.16 6.05 -2.06
C VAL A 59 11.58 6.48 -1.72
N GLU A 60 11.99 7.66 -2.22
CA GLU A 60 13.27 8.24 -1.84
C GLU A 60 13.27 8.67 -0.37
N LYS A 61 14.44 8.64 0.25
CA LYS A 61 14.63 9.14 1.62
C LYS A 61 14.22 10.62 1.69
N GLY A 62 13.29 10.94 2.58
CA GLY A 62 12.74 12.29 2.73
C GLY A 62 11.52 12.59 1.86
N ALA A 63 11.01 11.62 1.11
CA ALA A 63 9.67 11.70 0.51
C ALA A 63 8.59 11.49 1.57
N MET A 64 7.46 12.20 1.46
CA MET A 64 6.26 12.01 2.31
C MET A 64 6.58 11.88 3.82
N PRO A 65 7.30 12.84 4.43
CA PRO A 65 7.85 12.70 5.78
C PRO A 65 6.81 12.56 6.90
N TYR A 66 5.53 12.82 6.61
CA TYR A 66 4.42 12.75 7.57
C TYR A 66 3.34 11.73 7.16
N LEU A 67 3.68 10.77 6.28
CA LEU A 67 2.72 9.75 5.89
C LEU A 67 2.39 8.85 7.09
N GLU A 68 1.12 8.76 7.43
CA GLU A 68 0.57 8.00 8.55
C GLU A 68 -0.13 6.72 8.06
N THR A 69 -0.71 6.74 6.86
CA THR A 69 -1.41 5.60 6.27
C THR A 69 -1.04 5.40 4.81
N LEU A 70 -0.65 4.17 4.47
CA LEU A 70 -0.41 3.71 3.11
C LEU A 70 -1.31 2.51 2.81
N SER A 71 -2.10 2.62 1.76
CA SER A 71 -3.00 1.55 1.32
C SER A 71 -2.75 1.21 -0.14
N ILE A 72 -2.58 -0.08 -0.42
CA ILE A 72 -2.29 -0.57 -1.76
C ILE A 72 -3.25 -1.71 -2.08
N GLY A 73 -4.10 -1.50 -3.08
CA GLY A 73 -5.17 -2.41 -3.44
C GLY A 73 -5.16 -2.80 -4.91
N ARG A 74 -5.46 -4.07 -5.20
CA ARG A 74 -5.74 -4.55 -6.57
C ARG A 74 -4.64 -4.17 -7.57
N CYS A 75 -3.38 -4.26 -7.16
CA CYS A 75 -2.22 -4.00 -8.01
C CYS A 75 -1.55 -5.34 -8.36
N GLY A 76 -2.10 -6.06 -9.35
CA GLY A 76 -1.74 -7.45 -9.65
C GLY A 76 -0.29 -7.68 -10.07
N SER A 77 0.37 -6.66 -10.63
CA SER A 77 1.78 -6.72 -11.04
C SER A 77 2.77 -6.39 -9.92
N LEU A 78 2.31 -5.81 -8.80
CA LEU A 78 3.18 -5.39 -7.70
C LEU A 78 3.40 -6.59 -6.75
N LYS A 79 4.55 -7.26 -6.94
CA LYS A 79 4.90 -8.52 -6.24
C LYS A 79 5.86 -8.33 -5.05
N LYS A 80 6.22 -7.09 -4.73
CA LYS A 80 7.10 -6.72 -3.63
C LYS A 80 6.58 -5.45 -2.98
N VAL A 81 6.91 -5.26 -1.71
CA VAL A 81 6.65 -3.98 -1.03
C VAL A 81 7.39 -2.82 -1.72
N PRO A 82 6.87 -1.59 -1.61
CA PRO A 82 7.56 -0.40 -2.09
C PRO A 82 9.03 -0.35 -1.63
N SER A 83 9.93 -0.03 -2.55
CA SER A 83 11.34 0.18 -2.24
C SER A 83 11.50 1.49 -1.46
N GLY A 84 12.20 1.46 -0.33
CA GLY A 84 12.34 2.64 0.52
C GLY A 84 11.15 2.89 1.46
N ILE A 85 10.23 1.92 1.60
CA ILE A 85 9.15 2.00 2.59
C ILE A 85 9.69 2.15 4.02
N GLU A 86 10.89 1.64 4.28
CA GLU A 86 11.64 1.82 5.53
C GLU A 86 12.02 3.27 5.83
N ASN A 87 11.94 4.18 4.85
CA ASN A 87 12.16 5.61 5.05
C ASN A 87 10.94 6.33 5.64
N LEU A 88 9.75 5.70 5.64
CA LEU A 88 8.49 6.30 6.09
C LEU A 88 8.33 6.14 7.61
N THR A 89 9.14 6.85 8.37
CA THR A 89 9.26 6.69 9.83
C THR A 89 8.02 7.10 10.63
N LYS A 90 7.04 7.76 10.00
CA LYS A 90 5.74 8.14 10.59
C LYS A 90 4.59 7.22 10.18
N LEU A 91 4.87 6.20 9.38
CA LEU A 91 3.85 5.29 8.88
C LEU A 91 3.33 4.41 10.02
N GLU A 92 2.06 4.56 10.34
CA GLU A 92 1.38 3.81 11.40
C GLU A 92 0.65 2.60 10.83
N VAL A 93 0.03 2.77 9.66
CA VAL A 93 -0.83 1.77 9.02
C VAL A 93 -0.37 1.47 7.60
N LEU A 94 -0.12 0.19 7.31
CA LEU A 94 0.10 -0.34 5.97
C LEU A 94 -0.97 -1.40 5.65
N GLU A 95 -1.83 -1.12 4.68
CA GLU A 95 -2.89 -2.03 4.28
C GLU A 95 -2.73 -2.50 2.84
N PHE A 96 -2.73 -3.83 2.67
CA PHE A 96 -2.78 -4.49 1.37
C PHE A 96 -4.18 -5.02 1.13
N PHE A 97 -4.73 -4.79 -0.06
CA PHE A 97 -6.09 -5.20 -0.40
C PHE A 97 -6.10 -6.01 -1.71
N ASP A 98 -6.59 -7.25 -1.66
CA ASP A 98 -6.62 -8.16 -2.82
C ASP A 98 -5.27 -8.19 -3.58
N MET A 99 -4.16 -8.23 -2.83
CA MET A 99 -2.79 -8.18 -3.38
C MET A 99 -2.23 -9.58 -3.69
N PRO A 100 -1.26 -9.71 -4.62
CA PRO A 100 -0.65 -10.99 -4.98
C PRO A 100 -0.02 -11.71 -3.79
N ASP A 101 -0.21 -13.03 -3.73
CA ASP A 101 0.37 -13.90 -2.69
C ASP A 101 1.91 -13.82 -2.68
N GLU A 102 2.53 -13.53 -3.82
CA GLU A 102 3.98 -13.30 -3.94
C GLU A 102 4.46 -12.16 -3.06
N LEU A 103 3.73 -11.04 -3.01
CA LEU A 103 4.07 -9.90 -2.16
C LEU A 103 3.97 -10.29 -0.69
N MET A 104 2.88 -10.96 -0.30
CA MET A 104 2.67 -11.39 1.08
C MET A 104 3.78 -12.34 1.55
N LYS A 105 4.27 -13.22 0.67
CA LYS A 105 5.39 -14.12 0.97
C LYS A 105 6.71 -13.40 1.21
N THR A 106 6.95 -12.23 0.63
CA THR A 106 8.23 -11.50 0.85
C THR A 106 8.30 -10.84 2.22
N ILE A 107 7.15 -10.46 2.79
CA ILE A 107 7.03 -9.85 4.13
C ILE A 107 6.54 -10.84 5.20
N CYS A 108 6.39 -12.11 4.87
CA CYS A 108 6.07 -13.12 5.88
C CYS A 108 7.24 -13.33 6.86
N GLN A 109 7.00 -13.11 8.15
CA GLN A 109 8.00 -13.30 9.20
C GLN A 109 8.49 -14.76 9.32
N HIS A 110 7.61 -15.73 9.08
CA HIS A 110 7.90 -17.16 9.23
C HIS A 110 8.36 -17.85 7.93
N GLY A 111 8.66 -17.08 6.89
CA GLY A 111 8.98 -17.58 5.54
C GLY A 111 10.37 -17.21 5.06
N PRO A 112 10.62 -17.30 3.74
CA PRO A 112 11.88 -16.80 3.18
C PRO A 112 12.02 -15.28 3.32
N GLY A 113 10.93 -14.55 3.63
CA GLY A 113 10.88 -13.32 4.44
C GLY A 113 11.87 -12.20 4.12
N LYS A 114 12.35 -12.08 2.88
CA LYS A 114 13.48 -11.21 2.52
C LYS A 114 13.23 -9.72 2.75
N ASP A 115 11.96 -9.31 2.75
CA ASP A 115 11.55 -7.91 2.86
C ASP A 115 10.86 -7.60 4.20
N TYR A 116 10.74 -8.56 5.13
CA TYR A 116 10.06 -8.33 6.42
C TYR A 116 10.64 -7.14 7.20
N TRP A 117 11.98 -7.03 7.24
CA TRP A 117 12.68 -5.93 7.92
C TRP A 117 12.30 -4.54 7.39
N LYS A 118 11.81 -4.44 6.14
CA LYS A 118 11.37 -3.16 5.57
C LYS A 118 10.09 -2.66 6.20
N VAL A 119 9.22 -3.56 6.67
CA VAL A 119 7.91 -3.22 7.24
C VAL A 119 7.83 -3.44 8.74
N SER A 120 8.86 -4.00 9.38
CA SER A 120 8.86 -4.34 10.81
C SER A 120 8.81 -3.14 11.76
N HIS A 121 9.00 -1.93 11.25
CA HIS A 121 8.89 -0.68 12.01
C HIS A 121 7.46 -0.11 12.04
N ILE A 122 6.56 -0.67 11.22
CA ILE A 122 5.17 -0.22 11.07
C ILE A 122 4.31 -0.96 12.10
N PRO A 123 3.61 -0.26 13.00
CA PRO A 123 2.79 -0.87 14.05
C PRO A 123 1.66 -1.77 13.53
N GLU A 124 0.96 -1.31 12.48
CA GLU A 124 -0.23 -1.97 11.97
C GLU A 124 -0.07 -2.33 10.50
N VAL A 125 0.15 -3.62 10.21
CA VAL A 125 0.25 -4.15 8.85
C VAL A 125 -0.84 -5.18 8.61
N TYR A 126 -1.71 -4.91 7.63
CA TYR A 126 -2.88 -5.73 7.32
C TYR A 126 -2.90 -6.18 5.87
N SER A 127 -3.47 -7.35 5.63
CA SER A 127 -3.87 -7.83 4.33
C SER A 127 -5.35 -8.18 4.36
N THR A 128 -6.11 -7.68 3.40
CA THR A 128 -7.56 -7.88 3.29
C THR A 128 -7.93 -8.50 1.96
N TYR A 129 -8.87 -9.43 1.98
CA TYR A 129 -9.35 -10.14 0.78
C TYR A 129 -10.87 -10.18 0.74
N TRP A 130 -11.46 -9.98 -0.45
CA TRP A 130 -12.90 -10.19 -0.64
C TRP A 130 -13.18 -11.66 -0.91
N ARG A 131 -13.95 -12.32 -0.02
CA ARG A 131 -14.35 -13.72 -0.18
C ARG A 131 -15.77 -13.95 0.31
N ASP A 132 -16.53 -14.76 -0.42
CA ASP A 132 -17.86 -15.24 -0.03
C ASP A 132 -18.82 -14.13 0.48
N GLY A 133 -18.71 -12.92 -0.08
CA GLY A 133 -19.53 -11.78 0.30
C GLY A 133 -19.09 -11.00 1.56
N GLY A 134 -17.86 -11.22 2.04
CA GLY A 134 -17.28 -10.50 3.18
C GLY A 134 -15.79 -10.17 3.01
N TRP A 135 -15.28 -9.33 3.92
CA TRP A 135 -13.85 -9.03 4.02
C TRP A 135 -13.18 -9.96 5.04
N ASP A 136 -12.22 -10.75 4.58
CA ASP A 136 -11.29 -11.46 5.44
C ASP A 136 -10.09 -10.56 5.71
N VAL A 137 -9.83 -10.24 7.00
CA VAL A 137 -8.70 -9.40 7.42
C VAL A 137 -7.66 -10.26 8.15
N TYR A 138 -6.41 -10.14 7.71
CA TYR A 138 -5.23 -10.81 8.25
C TYR A 138 -4.20 -9.78 8.71
N ALA A 139 -3.77 -9.85 9.96
CA ALA A 139 -2.66 -9.04 10.46
C ALA A 139 -1.31 -9.73 10.19
N LEU A 140 -0.24 -8.97 9.96
CA LEU A 140 1.07 -9.52 9.55
C LEU A 140 1.66 -10.50 10.59
N ASP A 141 1.39 -10.27 11.87
CA ASP A 141 1.76 -11.13 12.99
C ASP A 141 1.05 -12.51 12.98
N SER A 142 -0.06 -12.63 12.25
CA SER A 142 -0.87 -13.85 12.18
C SER A 142 -0.45 -14.83 11.08
N PHE A 143 0.54 -14.49 10.24
CA PHE A 143 1.01 -15.31 9.11
C PHE A 143 1.90 -16.48 9.55
N ARG A 144 1.35 -17.48 10.26
CA ARG A 144 2.12 -18.64 10.74
C ARG A 144 2.70 -19.52 9.63
N ASP A 145 2.07 -19.58 8.45
CA ASP A 145 2.44 -20.53 7.38
C ASP A 145 2.83 -19.87 6.05
N CYS A 146 3.06 -18.54 6.03
CA CYS A 146 3.34 -17.76 4.81
C CYS A 146 2.37 -17.96 3.64
N SER A 147 1.19 -18.47 4.00
CA SER A 147 0.01 -18.49 3.19
C SER A 147 -0.92 -17.48 3.84
N PRO A 148 -1.30 -16.38 3.14
CA PRO A 148 -2.34 -15.44 3.61
C PRO A 148 -3.70 -16.12 3.88
N ARG A 149 -3.80 -17.45 3.73
CA ARG A 149 -5.01 -18.26 3.75
C ARG A 149 -5.13 -19.19 4.98
N SER A 150 -4.12 -19.21 5.86
CA SER A 150 -4.07 -20.08 7.06
C SER A 150 -4.19 -19.32 8.39
N GLY A 151 -4.20 -17.97 8.35
CA GLY A 151 -4.22 -17.12 9.55
C GLY A 151 -5.59 -16.97 10.21
N ILE A 152 -5.61 -16.39 11.41
CA ILE A 152 -6.85 -16.06 12.15
C ILE A 152 -7.60 -14.99 11.36
N VAL A 153 -8.73 -15.38 10.76
CA VAL A 153 -9.59 -14.51 9.97
C VAL A 153 -10.46 -13.67 10.88
N ARG A 154 -10.37 -12.35 10.79
CA ARG A 154 -11.45 -11.47 11.24
C ARG A 154 -12.36 -11.19 10.06
N ARG A 155 -13.56 -11.79 10.05
CA ARG A 155 -14.62 -11.41 9.10
C ARG A 155 -15.20 -10.09 9.53
N SER A 156 -15.01 -9.06 8.72
CA SER A 156 -15.70 -7.79 8.91
C SER A 156 -16.81 -7.64 7.87
N HIS A 157 -18.06 -7.57 8.33
CA HIS A 157 -19.19 -7.08 7.53
C HIS A 157 -19.17 -5.55 7.41
N GLU A 158 -18.36 -4.88 8.24
CA GLU A 158 -18.26 -3.42 8.39
C GLU A 158 -16.78 -2.97 8.28
N ARG A 159 -16.23 -3.02 7.06
CA ARG A 159 -15.30 -1.96 6.62
C ARG A 159 -15.93 -1.21 5.45
N ARG A 160 -17.23 -0.96 5.56
CA ARG A 160 -17.95 -0.09 4.64
C ARG A 160 -17.48 1.35 4.92
N ASN A 161 -16.51 1.79 4.11
CA ASN A 161 -16.16 3.20 3.87
C ASN A 161 -15.22 3.92 4.85
N GLN A 162 -14.16 3.30 5.41
CA GLN A 162 -13.05 4.14 5.93
C GLN A 162 -12.31 4.90 4.81
N TRP A 163 -12.56 4.56 3.54
CA TRP A 163 -11.95 5.15 2.34
C TRP A 163 -12.79 6.22 1.64
N LYS A 164 -13.95 6.59 2.18
CA LYS A 164 -14.76 7.69 1.65
C LYS A 164 -14.75 8.82 2.65
N VAL A 165 -13.78 9.73 2.48
CA VAL A 165 -13.94 11.12 2.92
C VAL A 165 -14.88 11.81 1.95
#